data_AF-A0A1I4EGD9-F1
#
_entry.id   AF-A0A1I4EGD9-F1
#
_cell.length_a   1.000
_cell.length_b   1.000
_cell.length_c   1.000
_cell.angle_alpha   90.00
_cell.angle_beta   90.00
_cell.angle_gamma   90.00
#
_symmetry.space_group_name_H-M   'P 1'
#
loop_
_entity.id
_entity.type
_entity.pdbx_description
1 polymer ?
#
loop_
_entity_poly.entity_id
_entity_poly.type
_entity_poly.pdbx_seq_one_letter_code
_entity_poly.pdbx_strand_id
1 'polypeptide(L)'
;MGDPTTVKRALRALAYETHQRPAAATHRRYIEYATDSLRFVGDAAEFCEKVGVDRLCEAVRTADDRGEERLARRGQQALDTLRRYRRAADGNEDDEDDTHDDHIHSARGTPLMRAGQRGDR
;
A
#
# COMPACT_ATOMS: atom_id res chain seq x y z
N MET A 1 21.91 5.46 -47.23
CA MET A 1 21.21 4.30 -46.64
C MET A 1 22.02 3.90 -45.42
N GLY A 2 21.48 4.05 -44.21
CA GLY A 2 22.26 3.91 -42.97
C GLY A 2 22.87 2.52 -42.85
N ASP A 3 24.11 2.44 -42.37
CA ASP A 3 24.83 1.18 -42.16
C ASP A 3 24.04 0.29 -41.18
N PRO A 4 23.62 -0.92 -41.58
CA PRO A 4 22.86 -1.85 -40.74
C PRO A 4 23.52 -2.13 -39.39
N THR A 5 24.85 -2.07 -39.32
CA THR A 5 25.58 -2.29 -38.07
C THR A 5 25.43 -1.12 -37.09
N THR A 6 25.36 0.11 -37.61
CA THR A 6 25.10 1.32 -36.84
C THR A 6 23.67 1.31 -36.28
N VAL A 7 22.69 0.92 -37.10
CA VAL A 7 21.30 0.77 -36.66
C VAL A 7 21.17 -0.29 -35.57
N LYS A 8 21.84 -1.44 -35.75
CA LYS A 8 21.84 -2.53 -34.75
C LYS A 8 22.50 -2.11 -33.43
N ARG A 9 23.57 -1.32 -33.47
CA ARG A 9 24.22 -0.77 -32.26
C ARG A 9 23.34 0.26 -31.57
N ALA A 10 22.69 1.16 -32.31
CA ALA A 10 21.78 2.15 -31.75
C ALA A 10 20.55 1.49 -31.09
N LEU A 11 19.95 0.49 -31.75
CA LEU A 11 18.84 -0.28 -31.18
C LEU A 11 19.26 -1.08 -29.94
N ARG A 12 20.47 -1.65 -29.95
CA ARG A 12 21.01 -2.35 -28.78
C ARG A 12 21.27 -1.37 -27.63
N ALA A 13 21.85 -0.21 -27.89
CA ALA A 13 22.05 0.82 -26.87
C ALA A 13 20.71 1.28 -26.27
N LEU A 14 19.71 1.56 -27.12
CA LEU A 14 18.38 1.95 -26.69
C LEU A 14 17.71 0.87 -25.82
N ALA A 15 17.75 -0.39 -26.25
CA ALA A 15 17.20 -1.50 -25.47
C ALA A 15 17.89 -1.64 -24.10
N TYR A 16 19.23 -1.59 -24.06
CA TYR A 16 19.97 -1.69 -22.79
C TYR A 16 19.76 -0.46 -21.88
N GLU A 17 19.61 0.74 -22.44
CA GLU A 17 19.34 1.97 -21.70
C GLU A 17 17.91 1.97 -21.11
N THR A 18 16.92 1.47 -21.85
CA THR A 18 15.55 1.25 -21.34
C THR A 18 15.47 0.18 -20.25
N HIS A 19 16.39 -0.78 -20.23
CA HIS A 19 16.45 -1.80 -19.18
C HIS A 19 17.24 -1.36 -17.94
N GLN A 20 18.09 -0.32 -18.02
CA GLN A 20 18.93 0.14 -16.92
C GLN A 20 18.38 1.35 -16.14
N ARG A 21 17.37 2.06 -16.65
CA ARG A 21 16.58 3.05 -15.90
C ARG A 21 15.13 2.56 -15.83
N PRO A 22 14.67 1.90 -14.73
CA PRO A 22 13.93 2.61 -13.68
C PRO A 22 13.78 1.85 -12.32
N ALA A 23 14.82 1.25 -11.73
CA ALA A 23 14.69 0.62 -10.39
C ALA A 23 15.14 1.56 -9.26
N ALA A 24 16.36 2.10 -9.35
CA ALA A 24 16.93 2.96 -8.30
C ALA A 24 16.21 4.32 -8.15
N ALA A 25 15.82 4.95 -9.26
CA ALA A 25 15.03 6.19 -9.23
C ALA A 25 13.61 5.96 -8.68
N THR A 26 13.09 4.73 -8.82
CA THR A 26 11.74 4.36 -8.39
C THR A 26 11.71 4.07 -6.90
N HIS A 27 12.62 3.26 -6.37
CA HIS A 27 12.69 3.01 -4.92
C HIS A 27 12.96 4.29 -4.12
N ARG A 28 13.88 5.15 -4.58
CA ARG A 28 14.15 6.43 -3.94
C ARG A 28 12.90 7.31 -3.87
N ARG A 29 12.15 7.42 -4.98
CA ARG A 29 10.91 8.19 -5.03
C ARG A 29 9.84 7.63 -4.08
N TYR A 30 9.68 6.31 -4.01
CA TYR A 30 8.74 5.69 -3.07
C TYR A 30 9.14 5.91 -1.61
N ILE A 31 10.44 5.81 -1.30
CA ILE A 31 10.97 6.09 0.04
C ILE A 31 10.72 7.55 0.41
N GLU A 32 11.08 8.49 -0.47
CA GLU A 32 10.86 9.93 -0.26
C GLU A 32 9.37 10.24 -0.02
N TYR A 33 8.49 9.72 -0.86
CA TYR A 33 7.04 9.89 -0.72
C TYR A 33 6.50 9.29 0.58
N ALA A 34 6.98 8.10 0.97
CA ALA A 34 6.58 7.47 2.22
C ALA A 34 7.06 8.28 3.43
N THR A 35 8.32 8.75 3.43
CA THR A 35 8.85 9.57 4.53
C THR A 35 8.12 10.91 4.66
N ASP A 36 7.76 11.55 3.55
CA ASP A 36 6.96 12.77 3.57
C ASP A 36 5.55 12.49 4.12
N SER A 37 4.93 11.39 3.69
CA SER A 37 3.61 10.98 4.17
C SER A 37 3.60 10.70 5.68
N LEU A 38 4.62 10.01 6.19
CA LEU A 38 4.77 9.68 7.61
C LEU A 38 5.00 10.92 8.49
N ARG A 39 5.59 11.99 7.95
CA ARG A 39 5.72 13.25 8.69
C ARG A 39 4.36 13.82 9.08
N PHE A 40 3.39 13.79 8.16
CA PHE A 40 2.03 14.23 8.44
C PHE A 40 1.30 13.32 9.44
N VAL A 41 1.68 12.03 9.52
CA VAL A 41 1.18 11.12 10.55
C VAL A 41 1.69 11.51 11.94
N GLY A 42 2.96 11.94 12.04
CA GLY A 42 3.52 12.47 13.28
C GLY A 42 2.76 13.69 13.80
N ASP A 43 2.47 14.65 12.93
CA ASP A 43 1.67 15.85 13.27
C ASP A 43 0.25 15.46 13.74
N ALA A 44 -0.36 14.44 13.11
CA ALA A 44 -1.67 13.94 13.51
C ALA A 44 -1.65 13.24 14.88
N ALA A 45 -0.59 12.49 15.18
CA ALA A 45 -0.39 11.88 16.50
C ALA A 45 -0.23 12.96 17.59
N GLU A 46 0.58 13.99 17.32
CA GLU A 46 0.77 15.13 18.22
C GLU A 46 -0.56 15.88 18.47
N PHE A 47 -1.38 16.05 17.44
CA PHE A 47 -2.74 16.59 17.61
C PHE A 47 -3.59 15.74 18.55
N CYS A 48 -3.56 14.41 18.37
CA CYS A 48 -4.31 13.49 19.22
C CYS A 48 -3.84 13.53 20.68
N GLU A 49 -2.54 13.69 20.92
CA GLU A 49 -1.97 13.81 22.27
C GLU A 49 -2.31 15.16 22.93
N LYS A 50 -2.18 16.27 22.19
CA LYS A 50 -2.31 17.62 22.76
C LYS A 50 -3.74 18.15 22.79
N VAL A 51 -4.50 17.91 21.73
CA VAL A 51 -5.86 18.44 21.56
C VAL A 51 -6.89 17.37 21.89
N GLY A 52 -6.71 16.17 21.35
CA GLY A 52 -7.60 15.04 21.56
C GLY A 52 -8.81 15.00 20.62
N VAL A 53 -9.23 13.78 20.29
CA VAL A 53 -10.36 13.51 19.38
C VAL A 53 -11.69 14.02 19.97
N ASP A 54 -11.86 13.95 21.29
CA ASP A 54 -13.09 14.41 21.96
C ASP A 54 -13.32 15.91 21.81
N ARG A 55 -12.25 16.71 21.90
CA ARG A 55 -12.33 18.16 21.66
C ARG A 55 -12.64 18.47 20.20
N LEU A 56 -12.12 17.68 19.25
CA LEU A 56 -12.50 17.83 17.84
C LEU A 56 -13.98 17.53 17.62
N CYS A 57 -14.52 16.48 18.26
CA CYS A 57 -15.95 16.18 18.24
C CYS A 57 -16.79 17.34 18.79
N GLU A 58 -16.39 17.94 19.92
CA GLU A 58 -17.07 19.10 20.50
C GLU A 58 -17.01 20.32 19.58
N ALA A 59 -15.85 20.58 18.98
CA ALA A 59 -15.67 21.69 18.03
C ALA A 59 -16.55 21.51 16.77
N VAL A 60 -16.67 20.28 16.25
CA VAL A 60 -17.56 19.97 15.12
C VAL A 60 -19.01 20.21 15.47
N ARG A 61 -19.47 19.75 16.63
CA ARG A 61 -20.85 20.00 17.12
C ARG A 61 -21.11 21.49 17.26
N THR A 62 -20.17 22.22 17.88
CA THR A 62 -20.28 23.67 18.04
C THR A 62 -20.36 24.39 16.68
N ALA A 63 -19.59 23.95 15.69
CA ALA A 63 -19.64 24.53 14.34
C ALA A 63 -21.00 24.26 13.68
N ASP A 64 -21.55 23.06 13.85
CA ASP A 64 -22.89 22.70 13.35
C ASP A 64 -23.99 23.52 14.01
N ASP A 65 -23.95 23.65 15.34
CA ASP A 65 -24.89 24.46 16.13
C ASP A 65 -24.86 25.95 15.74
N ARG A 66 -23.71 26.44 15.27
CA ARG A 66 -23.52 27.81 14.77
C ARG A 66 -23.89 27.99 13.29
N GLY A 67 -24.29 26.92 12.59
CA GLY A 67 -24.57 26.94 11.16
C GLY A 67 -23.32 27.05 10.28
N GLU A 68 -22.14 26.78 10.80
CA GLU A 68 -20.86 26.79 10.07
C GLU A 68 -20.67 25.48 9.29
N GLU A 69 -21.64 25.14 8.41
CA GLU A 69 -21.73 23.81 7.80
C GLU A 69 -20.46 23.34 7.07
N ARG A 70 -19.75 24.26 6.41
CA ARG A 70 -18.50 23.91 5.72
C ARG A 70 -17.41 23.47 6.70
N LEU A 71 -17.33 24.12 7.85
CA LEU A 71 -16.37 23.79 8.88
C LEU A 71 -16.76 22.48 9.57
N ALA A 72 -18.05 22.31 9.92
CA ALA A 72 -18.58 21.08 10.48
C ALA A 72 -18.32 19.86 9.56
N ARG A 73 -18.63 19.98 8.26
CA ARG A 73 -18.36 18.92 7.27
C ARG A 73 -16.87 18.56 7.20
N ARG A 74 -15.99 19.56 7.19
CA ARG A 74 -14.53 19.33 7.13
C ARG A 74 -14.03 18.63 8.40
N GLY A 75 -14.51 19.03 9.57
CA GLY A 75 -14.15 18.38 10.82
C GLY A 75 -14.69 16.95 10.91
N GLN A 76 -15.89 16.68 10.38
CA GLN A 76 -16.43 15.34 10.29
C GLN A 76 -15.57 14.41 9.41
N GLN A 77 -15.10 14.90 8.26
CA GLN A 77 -14.16 14.15 7.40
C GLN A 77 -12.84 13.84 8.12
N ALA A 78 -12.35 14.77 8.96
CA ALA A 78 -11.16 14.54 9.77
C ALA A 78 -11.41 13.44 10.81
N LEU A 79 -12.54 13.47 11.52
CA LEU A 79 -12.95 12.44 12.47
C LEU A 79 -13.07 11.05 11.83
N ASP A 80 -13.69 10.96 10.65
CA ASP A 80 -13.84 9.68 9.94
C ASP A 80 -12.50 9.13 9.45
N THR A 81 -11.56 10.01 9.12
CA THR A 81 -10.19 9.62 8.77
C THR A 81 -9.44 9.09 9.98
N LEU A 82 -9.53 9.76 11.14
CA LEU A 82 -8.93 9.29 12.39
C LEU A 82 -9.51 7.95 12.85
N ARG A 83 -10.81 7.74 12.70
CA ARG A 83 -11.48 6.46 13.00
C ARG A 83 -10.94 5.31 12.13
N ARG A 84 -10.76 5.55 10.83
CA ARG A 84 -10.16 4.57 9.92
C ARG A 84 -8.72 4.22 10.31
N TYR A 85 -7.92 5.22 10.66
CA TYR A 85 -6.55 4.96 11.15
C TYR A 85 -6.53 4.18 12.45
N ARG A 86 -7.43 4.50 13.39
CA ARG A 86 -7.55 3.74 14.64
C ARG A 86 -7.95 2.29 14.37
N ARG A 87 -8.95 2.05 13.52
CA ARG A 87 -9.35 0.69 13.14
C ARG A 87 -8.19 -0.10 12.51
N ALA A 88 -7.44 0.52 11.61
CA ALA A 88 -6.26 -0.10 11.00
C ALA A 88 -5.16 -0.39 12.03
N ALA A 89 -4.96 0.49 13.02
CA ALA A 89 -3.98 0.29 14.09
C ALA A 89 -4.40 -0.79 15.10
N ASP A 90 -5.70 -0.92 15.36
CA ASP A 90 -6.27 -1.92 16.26
C ASP A 90 -6.24 -3.34 15.65
N GLY A 91 -5.83 -3.48 14.37
CA GLY A 91 -5.74 -4.77 13.67
C GLY A 91 -7.09 -5.39 13.31
N ASN A 92 -8.19 -4.66 13.48
CA ASN A 92 -9.51 -5.03 12.99
C ASN A 92 -9.62 -4.61 11.52
N GLU A 93 -8.89 -5.31 10.66
CA GLU A 93 -9.33 -5.47 9.28
C GLU A 93 -10.70 -6.17 9.38
N ASP A 94 -11.80 -5.41 9.29
CA ASP A 94 -13.09 -6.04 8.97
C ASP A 94 -12.85 -6.98 7.79
N ASP A 95 -12.83 -8.27 8.09
CA ASP A 95 -13.21 -9.35 7.21
C ASP A 95 -14.64 -9.02 6.74
N GLU A 96 -14.75 -8.08 5.81
CA GLU A 96 -15.94 -7.93 4.98
C GLU A 96 -16.01 -9.19 4.13
N ASP A 97 -16.63 -10.22 4.70
CA ASP A 97 -17.52 -11.18 4.06
C ASP A 97 -17.27 -11.37 2.55
N ASP A 98 -16.21 -12.11 2.22
CA ASP A 98 -16.21 -12.91 1.00
C ASP A 98 -16.67 -14.32 1.40
N THR A 99 -17.99 -14.45 1.52
CA THR A 99 -18.71 -15.70 1.41
C THR A 99 -18.50 -16.28 -0.01
N HIS A 100 -17.30 -16.78 -0.29
CA HIS A 100 -16.99 -17.74 -1.37
C HIS A 100 -16.11 -18.83 -0.74
N ASP A 101 -16.74 -19.94 -0.36
CA ASP A 101 -16.74 -21.16 -1.18
C ASP A 101 -15.33 -21.76 -1.34
N ASP A 102 -15.03 -22.70 -0.45
CA ASP A 102 -14.19 -23.88 -0.68
C ASP A 102 -13.00 -23.77 -1.65
N HIS A 103 -11.95 -23.05 -1.26
CA HIS A 103 -10.63 -23.17 -1.90
C HIS A 103 -9.55 -23.70 -0.93
N ILE A 104 -9.82 -24.88 -0.35
CA ILE A 104 -8.74 -25.82 -0.03
C ILE A 104 -8.21 -26.34 -1.39
N HIS A 105 -7.18 -25.69 -1.94
CA HIS A 105 -6.43 -26.30 -3.03
C HIS A 105 -5.59 -27.45 -2.49
N SER A 106 -6.18 -28.64 -2.42
CA SER A 106 -5.43 -29.88 -2.26
C SER A 106 -4.44 -30.01 -3.41
N ALA A 107 -3.18 -29.64 -3.17
CA ALA A 107 -2.12 -29.84 -4.13
C ALA A 107 -1.98 -31.34 -4.41
N ARG A 108 -2.38 -31.71 -5.62
CA ARG A 108 -2.25 -33.02 -6.24
C ARG A 108 -0.80 -33.50 -6.07
N GLY A 109 -0.61 -34.54 -5.27
CA GLY A 109 0.71 -35.07 -4.93
C GLY A 109 1.57 -35.31 -6.16
N THR A 110 2.78 -34.79 -6.14
CA THR A 110 3.88 -35.33 -6.93
C THR A 110 4.18 -36.72 -6.35
N PRO A 111 3.94 -37.83 -7.09
CA PRO A 111 4.45 -39.10 -6.61
C PRO A 111 5.99 -39.00 -6.59
N LEU A 112 6.57 -39.09 -5.40
CA LEU A 112 8.00 -39.28 -5.23
C LEU A 112 8.37 -40.56 -6.01
N MET A 113 9.19 -40.41 -7.05
CA MET A 113 9.81 -41.57 -7.69
C MET A 113 10.60 -42.32 -6.61
N ARG A 114 10.15 -43.54 -6.31
CA ARG A 114 10.80 -44.49 -5.42
C ARG A 114 12.14 -44.90 -6.05
N ALA A 115 13.20 -44.17 -5.75
CA ALA A 115 14.57 -44.64 -5.95
C ALA A 115 14.81 -45.75 -4.90
N GLY A 116 14.79 -47.00 -5.36
CA GLY A 116 14.90 -48.17 -4.50
C GLY A 116 15.22 -49.43 -5.29
N GLN A 117 16.48 -49.51 -5.75
CA GLN A 117 17.33 -50.69 -5.61
C GLN A 117 16.75 -52.04 -6.11
N ARG A 118 17.03 -52.37 -7.39
CA ARG A 118 17.13 -53.78 -7.81
C ARG A 118 18.60 -54.17 -7.75
N GLY A 119 18.98 -54.86 -6.68
CA GLY A 119 20.10 -55.80 -6.75
C GLY A 119 19.58 -57.05 -7.44
N ASP A 120 20.31 -57.54 -8.44
CA ASP A 120 20.16 -58.92 -8.86
C ASP A 120 21.53 -59.57 -9.01
N ARG A 121 21.56 -60.82 -8.58
CA ARG A 121 22.69 -61.75 -8.49
C ARG A 121 23.01 -62.36 -9.84
#